data_AF-A0A9Q3IPD0-F1
#
_entry.id   AF-A0A9Q3IPD0-F1
#
_cell.length_a   1.000
_cell.length_b   1.000
_cell.length_c   1.000
_cell.angle_alpha   90.00
_cell.angle_beta   90.00
_cell.angle_gamma   90.00
#
_symmetry.space_group_name_H-M   'P 1'
#
loop_
_entity.id
_entity.type
_entity.pdbx_description
1 polymer ?
#
loop_
_entity_poly.entity_id
_entity_poly.type
_entity_poly.pdbx_seq_one_letter_code
_entity_poly.pdbx_strand_id
1 'polypeptide(L)'
;MRQDHGKHDWSWWKSEVITKWANNSCRFRMYNAFENAIFNSEKDKPLTWFFKQKDRLSSLHPGMSDTIINMKMSRKCGVELEHAIKCRFVEPCSTEDYNNAMEDIIIRTRIGKTWTRVPMESKMVSKPSREDKRPKRPLLKCHKCRSTSHLANTCTKKTKINEVQVIAEAQCNEVKEESDLDSVIS
;
A
#
# COMPACT_ATOMS: atom_id res chain seq x y z
N MET A 1 48.28 -12.41 6.60
CA MET A 1 47.76 -12.65 5.24
C MET A 1 48.85 -12.37 4.20
N ARG A 2 49.16 -11.13 3.78
CA ARG A 2 50.20 -10.89 2.74
C ARG A 2 51.62 -11.34 3.10
N GLN A 3 51.99 -11.25 4.39
CA GLN A 3 53.29 -11.70 4.87
C GLN A 3 53.40 -13.24 4.95
N ASP A 4 52.28 -13.95 5.11
CA ASP A 4 52.26 -15.40 5.32
C ASP A 4 52.12 -16.20 4.00
N HIS A 5 51.43 -15.64 2.99
CA HIS A 5 51.17 -16.32 1.72
C HIS A 5 52.05 -15.82 0.55
N GLY A 6 52.95 -14.86 0.76
CA GLY A 6 53.84 -14.37 -0.30
C GLY A 6 53.14 -13.57 -1.42
N LYS A 7 53.75 -13.52 -2.62
CA LYS A 7 53.21 -12.80 -3.78
C LYS A 7 52.32 -13.73 -4.61
N HIS A 8 51.03 -13.43 -4.61
CA HIS A 8 50.03 -14.03 -5.49
C HIS A 8 49.35 -12.96 -6.35
N ASP A 9 48.73 -13.42 -7.43
CA ASP A 9 47.88 -12.61 -8.30
C ASP A 9 46.59 -12.19 -7.58
N TRP A 10 45.92 -11.17 -8.12
CA TRP A 10 44.73 -10.60 -7.49
C TRP A 10 43.55 -11.59 -7.44
N SER A 11 43.40 -12.47 -8.44
CA SER A 11 42.36 -13.50 -8.47
C SER A 11 42.46 -14.43 -7.28
N TRP A 12 43.67 -14.89 -6.98
CA TRP A 12 43.94 -15.76 -5.85
C TRP A 12 43.64 -15.05 -4.52
N TRP A 13 44.12 -13.81 -4.34
CA TRP A 13 43.80 -13.02 -3.13
C TRP A 13 42.30 -12.80 -2.94
N LYS A 14 41.58 -12.54 -4.03
CA LYS A 14 40.13 -12.39 -4.02
C LYS A 14 39.46 -13.68 -3.57
N SER A 15 39.90 -14.83 -4.10
CA SER A 15 39.39 -16.15 -3.69
C SER A 15 39.66 -16.42 -2.22
N GLU A 16 40.88 -16.17 -1.73
CA GLU A 16 41.27 -16.42 -0.35
C GLU A 16 40.49 -15.55 0.65
N VAL A 17 40.30 -14.27 0.31
CA VAL A 17 39.47 -13.36 1.11
C VAL A 17 38.00 -13.81 1.12
N ILE A 18 37.46 -14.22 -0.03
CA ILE A 18 36.09 -14.77 -0.12
C ILE A 18 36.00 -16.04 0.74
N THR A 19 36.93 -16.98 0.63
CA THR A 19 36.91 -18.22 1.41
C THR A 19 36.94 -17.95 2.91
N LYS A 20 37.79 -17.01 3.37
CA LYS A 20 37.94 -16.72 4.78
C LYS A 20 36.79 -15.88 5.37
N TRP A 21 36.21 -14.97 4.60
CA TRP A 21 35.24 -13.97 5.11
C TRP A 21 33.83 -14.09 4.54
N ALA A 22 33.64 -14.70 3.37
CA ALA A 22 32.32 -15.03 2.82
C ALA A 22 31.79 -16.35 3.39
N ASN A 23 31.87 -16.50 4.71
CA ASN A 23 31.31 -17.63 5.42
C ASN A 23 29.77 -17.67 5.27
N ASN A 24 29.17 -18.84 5.53
CA ASN A 24 27.72 -19.01 5.45
C ASN A 24 26.94 -18.00 6.30
N SER A 25 27.49 -17.53 7.41
CA SER A 25 26.90 -16.49 8.26
C SER A 25 26.80 -15.12 7.54
N CYS A 26 27.82 -14.74 6.75
CA CYS A 26 27.79 -13.51 5.96
C CYS A 26 26.73 -13.58 4.86
N ARG A 27 26.66 -14.72 4.15
CA ARG A 27 25.60 -14.98 3.15
C ARG A 27 24.21 -14.94 3.78
N PHE A 28 24.03 -15.63 4.90
CA PHE A 28 22.77 -15.62 5.65
C PHE A 28 22.37 -14.21 6.11
N ARG A 29 23.32 -13.41 6.59
CA ARG A 29 23.07 -12.02 6.95
C ARG A 29 22.65 -11.17 5.75
N MET A 30 23.30 -11.31 4.60
CA MET A 30 22.91 -10.60 3.37
C MET A 30 21.53 -11.03 2.88
N TYR A 31 21.24 -12.33 2.92
CA TYR A 31 19.93 -12.89 2.60
C TYR A 31 18.84 -12.30 3.49
N ASN A 32 19.00 -12.39 4.81
CA ASN A 32 18.02 -11.81 5.75
C ASN A 32 17.88 -10.29 5.60
N ALA A 33 18.98 -9.58 5.31
CA ALA A 33 18.94 -8.15 5.09
C ALA A 33 18.15 -7.78 3.83
N PHE A 34 18.20 -8.59 2.78
CA PHE A 34 17.38 -8.44 1.58
C PHE A 34 15.94 -8.87 1.85
N GLU A 35 15.71 -10.01 2.51
CA GLU A 35 14.37 -10.53 2.75
C GLU A 35 13.52 -9.58 3.58
N ASN A 36 14.09 -8.98 4.62
CA ASN A 36 13.43 -8.01 5.48
C ASN A 36 13.39 -6.58 4.90
N ALA A 37 14.06 -6.32 3.77
CA ALA A 37 14.02 -5.01 3.12
C ALA A 37 12.75 -4.88 2.29
N ILE A 38 11.67 -4.44 2.93
CA ILE A 38 10.46 -3.99 2.25
C ILE A 38 10.63 -2.52 1.89
N PHE A 39 10.29 -2.15 0.65
CA PHE A 39 10.37 -0.77 0.20
C PHE A 39 9.27 0.08 0.85
N ASN A 40 9.63 1.26 1.34
CA ASN A 40 8.69 2.23 1.89
C ASN A 40 8.82 3.57 1.16
N SER A 41 7.76 4.00 0.45
CA SER A 41 7.82 5.21 -0.38
C SER A 41 7.91 6.53 0.40
N GLU A 42 7.72 6.52 1.72
CA GLU A 42 7.89 7.71 2.58
C GLU A 42 9.30 7.85 3.13
N LYS A 43 10.00 6.72 3.31
CA LYS A 43 11.32 6.67 3.95
C LYS A 43 12.45 6.45 2.95
N ASP A 44 12.19 5.65 1.93
CA ASP A 44 13.20 5.18 1.00
C ASP A 44 13.16 5.97 -0.30
N LYS A 45 14.34 6.35 -0.80
CA LYS A 45 14.50 6.87 -2.16
C LYS A 45 14.60 5.68 -3.13
N PRO A 46 13.78 5.60 -4.19
CA PRO A 46 13.70 4.43 -5.07
C PRO A 46 15.06 3.97 -5.58
N LEU A 47 15.81 4.88 -6.21
CA LEU A 47 17.10 4.59 -6.83
C LEU A 47 18.13 4.10 -5.81
N THR A 48 18.30 4.80 -4.69
CA THR A 48 19.25 4.42 -3.65
C THR A 48 18.90 3.07 -3.01
N TRP A 49 17.62 2.85 -2.73
CA TRP A 49 17.13 1.61 -2.15
C TRP A 49 17.34 0.44 -3.13
N PHE A 50 17.01 0.64 -4.41
CA PHE A 50 17.15 -0.35 -5.45
C PHE A 50 18.61 -0.80 -5.58
N PHE A 51 19.56 0.14 -5.74
CA PHE A 51 20.97 -0.22 -5.90
C PHE A 51 21.52 -0.95 -4.68
N LYS A 52 21.12 -0.52 -3.47
CA LYS A 52 21.50 -1.23 -2.23
C LYS A 52 20.98 -2.67 -2.20
N GLN A 53 19.76 -2.92 -2.67
CA GLN A 53 19.24 -4.28 -2.77
C GLN A 53 19.88 -5.07 -3.91
N LYS A 54 20.20 -4.41 -5.05
CA LYS A 54 20.88 -5.04 -6.18
C LYS A 54 22.26 -5.53 -5.77
N ASP A 55 23.02 -4.73 -5.02
CA ASP A 55 24.33 -5.14 -4.48
C ASP A 55 24.23 -6.36 -3.57
N ARG A 56 23.20 -6.43 -2.71
CA ARG A 56 22.94 -7.58 -1.85
C ARG A 56 22.64 -8.84 -2.68
N LEU A 57 21.79 -8.71 -3.69
CA LEU A 57 21.46 -9.81 -4.60
C LEU A 57 22.67 -10.27 -5.42
N SER A 58 23.47 -9.35 -5.97
CA SER A 58 24.69 -9.66 -6.71
C SER A 58 25.75 -10.32 -5.83
N SER A 59 25.78 -10.00 -4.54
CA SER A 59 26.66 -10.67 -3.56
C SER A 59 26.23 -12.11 -3.25
N LEU A 60 24.92 -12.38 -3.27
CA LEU A 60 24.35 -13.71 -3.03
C LEU A 60 24.37 -14.60 -4.27
N HIS A 61 24.09 -14.01 -5.42
CA HIS A 61 23.91 -14.68 -6.71
C HIS A 61 24.62 -13.88 -7.81
N PRO A 62 25.95 -14.02 -7.93
CA PRO A 62 26.69 -13.39 -9.01
C PRO A 62 26.19 -13.93 -10.36
N GLY A 63 25.90 -13.03 -11.31
CA GLY A 63 25.44 -13.38 -12.66
C GLY A 63 23.91 -13.47 -12.84
N MET A 64 23.11 -12.99 -11.87
CA MET A 64 21.67 -12.86 -12.06
C MET A 64 21.33 -11.85 -13.16
N SER A 65 20.39 -12.19 -14.04
CA SER A 65 19.93 -11.26 -15.08
C SER A 65 19.12 -10.10 -14.48
N ASP A 66 19.18 -8.95 -15.15
CA ASP A 66 18.44 -7.76 -14.73
C ASP A 66 16.93 -8.00 -14.63
N THR A 67 16.34 -8.80 -15.52
CA THR A 67 14.92 -9.20 -15.45
C THR A 67 14.58 -9.92 -14.15
N ILE A 68 15.43 -10.85 -13.71
CA ILE A 68 15.20 -11.59 -12.45
C ILE A 68 15.41 -10.67 -11.25
N ILE A 69 16.40 -9.78 -11.30
CA ILE A 69 16.63 -8.77 -10.26
C ILE A 69 15.38 -7.90 -10.12
N ASN A 70 14.89 -7.34 -11.21
CA ASN A 70 13.69 -6.50 -11.24
C ASN A 70 12.46 -7.25 -10.71
N MET A 71 12.27 -8.52 -11.10
CA MET A 71 11.19 -9.36 -10.56
C MET A 71 11.30 -9.52 -9.03
N LYS A 72 12.51 -9.76 -8.52
CA LYS A 72 12.74 -9.87 -7.07
C LYS A 72 12.49 -8.55 -6.34
N MET A 73 12.88 -7.42 -6.93
CA MET A 73 12.62 -6.10 -6.36
C MET A 73 11.12 -5.80 -6.29
N SER A 74 10.36 -6.10 -7.35
CA SER A 74 8.92 -5.86 -7.36
C SER A 74 8.20 -6.54 -6.22
N ARG A 75 8.60 -7.77 -5.85
CA ARG A 75 8.04 -8.50 -4.70
C ARG A 75 8.28 -7.80 -3.35
N LYS A 76 9.23 -6.87 -3.28
CA LYS A 76 9.54 -6.07 -2.08
C LYS A 76 8.83 -4.71 -2.07
N CYS A 77 8.14 -4.34 -3.15
CA CYS A 77 7.44 -3.06 -3.30
C CYS A 77 6.00 -3.06 -2.77
N GLY A 78 5.47 -4.20 -2.35
CA GLY A 78 4.06 -4.35 -1.97
C GLY A 78 3.14 -4.46 -3.20
N VAL A 79 1.94 -5.01 -3.00
CA VAL A 79 1.05 -5.46 -4.10
C VAL A 79 0.67 -4.34 -5.06
N GLU A 80 0.29 -3.16 -4.54
CA GLU A 80 -0.16 -2.03 -5.37
C GLU A 80 0.95 -1.45 -6.23
N LEU A 81 2.13 -1.23 -5.63
CA LEU A 81 3.28 -0.66 -6.34
C LEU A 81 3.87 -1.68 -7.31
N GLU A 82 3.92 -2.97 -6.94
CA GLU A 82 4.30 -4.06 -7.85
C GLU A 82 3.42 -4.06 -9.10
N HIS A 83 2.10 -4.00 -8.92
CA HIS A 83 1.16 -3.99 -10.04
C HIS A 83 1.35 -2.74 -10.91
N ALA A 84 1.43 -1.56 -10.29
CA ALA A 84 1.63 -0.30 -11.00
C ALA A 84 2.92 -0.29 -11.83
N ILE A 85 4.02 -0.81 -11.27
CA ILE A 85 5.31 -0.94 -11.95
C ILE A 85 5.19 -1.88 -13.17
N LYS A 86 4.60 -3.06 -12.99
CA LYS A 86 4.39 -4.04 -14.07
C LYS A 86 3.56 -3.50 -15.22
N CYS A 87 2.60 -2.62 -14.94
CA CYS A 87 1.79 -1.98 -15.98
C CYS A 87 2.54 -0.94 -16.82
N ARG A 88 3.78 -0.55 -16.46
CA ARG A 88 4.54 0.48 -17.19
C ARG A 88 5.51 -0.04 -18.24
N PHE A 89 5.82 -1.34 -18.25
CA PHE A 89 6.76 -1.91 -19.20
C PHE A 89 6.32 -3.30 -19.66
N VAL A 90 6.78 -3.69 -20.85
CA VAL A 90 6.69 -5.06 -21.37
C VAL A 90 8.01 -5.76 -21.10
N GLU A 91 8.00 -7.00 -20.62
CA GLU A 91 9.23 -7.75 -20.36
C GLU A 91 9.96 -8.10 -21.69
N PRO A 92 11.30 -8.10 -21.72
CA PRO A 92 12.24 -7.82 -20.62
C PRO A 92 12.47 -6.32 -20.37
N CYS A 93 12.54 -5.93 -19.09
CA CYS A 93 12.76 -4.55 -18.66
C CYS A 93 14.18 -4.38 -18.11
N SER A 94 14.88 -3.32 -18.52
CA SER A 94 16.22 -2.98 -18.01
C SER A 94 16.17 -2.49 -16.56
N THR A 95 17.31 -2.48 -15.87
CA THR A 95 17.41 -1.88 -14.52
C THR A 95 17.01 -0.39 -14.52
N GLU A 96 17.35 0.33 -15.60
CA GLU A 96 17.11 1.76 -15.71
C GLU A 96 15.62 2.07 -15.93
N ASP A 97 14.99 1.37 -16.88
CA ASP A 97 13.56 1.52 -17.15
C ASP A 97 12.71 1.20 -15.92
N TYR A 98 13.11 0.15 -15.17
CA TYR A 98 12.45 -0.23 -13.93
C TYR A 98 12.50 0.89 -12.88
N ASN A 99 13.69 1.45 -12.64
CA ASN A 99 13.88 2.52 -11.66
C ASN A 99 13.16 3.79 -12.07
N ASN A 100 13.23 4.16 -13.35
CA ASN A 100 12.51 5.31 -13.90
C ASN A 100 10.99 5.17 -13.71
N ALA A 101 10.44 3.98 -14.00
CA ALA A 101 9.02 3.70 -13.78
C ALA A 101 8.64 3.78 -12.29
N MET A 102 9.46 3.18 -11.42
CA MET A 102 9.23 3.18 -9.97
C MET A 102 9.26 4.60 -9.41
N GLU A 103 10.26 5.41 -9.77
CA GLU A 103 10.38 6.80 -9.36
C GLU A 103 9.21 7.65 -9.88
N ASP A 104 8.84 7.47 -11.15
CA ASP A 104 7.71 8.17 -11.75
C ASP A 104 6.38 7.87 -11.04
N ILE A 105 6.11 6.60 -10.73
CA ILE A 105 4.90 6.18 -10.01
C ILE A 105 4.88 6.83 -8.62
N ILE A 106 5.99 6.84 -7.89
CA ILE A 106 6.04 7.37 -6.53
C ILE A 106 5.90 8.90 -6.51
N ILE A 107 6.43 9.60 -7.51
CA ILE A 107 6.29 11.05 -7.67
C ILE A 107 4.86 11.41 -8.07
N ARG A 108 4.29 10.74 -9.08
CA ARG A 108 2.99 11.09 -9.66
C ARG A 108 1.81 10.55 -8.87
N THR A 109 2.01 9.53 -8.04
CA THR A 109 0.92 8.89 -7.29
C THR A 109 1.11 9.00 -5.77
N ARG A 110 0.07 8.61 -5.02
CA ARG A 110 0.14 8.45 -3.56
C ARG A 110 0.33 6.99 -3.14
N ILE A 111 0.69 6.10 -4.08
CA ILE A 111 0.85 4.67 -3.81
C ILE A 111 1.99 4.46 -2.82
N GLY A 112 1.76 3.63 -1.81
CA GLY A 112 2.71 3.33 -0.74
C GLY A 112 2.84 4.41 0.36
N LYS A 113 2.18 5.56 0.23
CA LYS A 113 2.16 6.59 1.29
C LYS A 113 1.14 6.19 2.35
N THR A 114 1.62 5.81 3.52
CA THR A 114 0.76 5.62 4.70
C THR A 114 0.18 6.97 5.09
N TRP A 115 -1.15 7.11 5.03
CA TRP A 115 -1.80 8.30 5.58
C TRP A 115 -1.52 8.35 7.08
N THR A 116 -0.45 9.05 7.46
CA THR A 116 -0.10 9.25 8.85
C THR A 116 -1.20 10.14 9.39
N ARG A 117 -2.15 9.57 10.13
CA ARG A 117 -3.03 10.38 10.96
C ARG A 117 -2.10 11.09 11.93
N VAL A 118 -1.87 12.37 11.69
CA VAL A 118 -1.16 13.23 12.64
C VAL A 118 -1.85 12.96 13.98
N PRO A 119 -1.13 12.52 15.03
CA PRO A 119 -1.71 12.45 16.35
C PRO A 119 -2.25 13.86 16.61
N MET A 120 -3.56 13.99 16.75
CA MET A 120 -4.15 15.23 17.19
C MET A 120 -3.67 15.39 18.62
N GLU A 121 -2.53 16.06 18.81
CA GLU A 121 -2.06 16.45 20.12
C GLU A 121 -3.21 17.24 20.75
N SER A 122 -3.89 16.59 21.70
CA SER A 122 -4.85 17.23 22.58
C SER A 122 -4.04 18.16 23.48
N LYS A 123 -3.63 19.32 22.95
CA LYS A 123 -3.24 20.44 23.77
C LYS A 123 -4.53 20.94 24.39
N MET A 124 -4.82 20.45 25.60
CA MET A 124 -5.79 21.06 26.49
C MET A 124 -5.30 22.47 26.83
N VAL A 125 -5.52 23.41 25.92
CA VAL A 125 -5.47 24.84 26.21
C VAL A 125 -6.90 25.21 26.59
N SER A 126 -7.13 25.38 27.89
CA SER A 126 -8.32 25.99 28.45
C SER A 126 -8.43 27.44 27.93
N LYS A 127 -9.07 27.60 26.77
CA LYS A 127 -9.50 28.92 26.29
C LYS A 127 -10.70 29.40 27.12
N PRO A 128 -10.75 30.67 27.54
CA PRO A 128 -11.93 31.22 28.18
C PRO A 128 -13.11 31.19 27.20
N SER A 129 -14.26 30.80 27.74
CA SER A 129 -15.53 30.62 27.03
C SER A 129 -15.87 31.85 26.18
N ARG A 130 -15.88 31.69 24.86
CA ARG A 130 -16.58 32.59 23.95
C ARG A 130 -17.95 31.98 23.69
N GLU A 131 -19.01 32.73 23.99
CA GLU A 131 -20.38 32.35 23.66
C GLU A 131 -20.49 32.04 22.16
N ASP A 132 -20.84 30.79 21.88
CA ASP A 132 -20.95 30.22 20.54
C ASP A 132 -22.22 30.77 19.86
N LYS A 133 -22.07 31.72 18.93
CA LYS A 133 -23.17 32.26 18.09
C LYS A 133 -23.64 31.25 17.02
N ARG A 134 -23.63 29.95 17.31
CA ARG A 134 -24.17 28.94 16.39
C ARG A 134 -25.67 28.79 16.63
N PRO A 135 -26.50 28.69 15.58
CA PRO A 135 -27.92 28.39 15.76
C PRO A 135 -28.05 27.05 16.50
N LYS A 136 -28.75 27.08 17.65
CA LYS A 136 -28.98 25.89 18.48
C LYS A 136 -29.70 24.84 17.64
N ARG A 137 -29.02 23.73 17.34
CA ARG A 137 -29.66 22.57 16.69
C ARG A 137 -30.87 22.14 17.54
N PRO A 138 -32.03 21.83 16.93
CA PRO A 138 -33.18 21.36 17.68
C PRO A 138 -32.80 20.11 18.49
N LEU A 139 -33.12 20.12 19.79
CA LEU A 139 -32.95 18.95 20.65
C LEU A 139 -33.78 17.80 20.06
N LEU A 140 -33.12 16.77 19.52
CA LEU A 140 -33.81 15.58 19.01
C LEU A 140 -34.58 14.91 20.16
N LYS A 141 -35.87 14.68 19.94
CA LYS A 141 -36.75 13.96 20.85
C LYS A 141 -36.90 12.52 20.36
N CYS A 142 -37.00 11.56 21.28
CA CYS A 142 -37.34 10.18 20.97
C CYS A 142 -38.68 10.12 20.22
N HIS A 143 -38.71 9.62 18.99
CA HIS A 143 -39.96 9.52 18.23
C HIS A 143 -40.98 8.53 18.83
N LYS A 144 -40.52 7.61 19.71
CA LYS A 144 -41.37 6.58 20.34
C LYS A 144 -42.10 7.06 21.59
N CYS A 145 -41.49 7.96 22.37
CA CYS A 145 -42.06 8.46 23.63
C CYS A 145 -42.00 9.99 23.82
N ARG A 146 -41.47 10.70 22.82
CA ARG A 146 -41.29 12.16 22.75
C ARG A 146 -40.40 12.77 23.84
N SER A 147 -39.70 11.95 24.63
CA SER A 147 -38.71 12.40 25.63
C SER A 147 -37.42 12.86 24.97
N THR A 148 -36.76 13.88 25.53
CA THR A 148 -35.42 14.37 25.14
C THR A 148 -34.28 13.61 25.83
N SER A 149 -34.58 12.72 26.77
CA SER A 149 -33.56 12.02 27.59
C SER A 149 -32.83 10.90 26.83
N HIS A 150 -33.39 10.43 25.72
CA HIS A 150 -32.84 9.30 24.96
C HIS A 150 -33.32 9.36 23.51
N LEU A 151 -32.71 8.55 22.65
CA LEU A 151 -33.11 8.39 21.24
C LEU A 151 -34.04 7.18 21.07
N ALA A 152 -34.76 7.10 19.95
CA ALA A 152 -35.79 6.06 19.75
C ALA A 152 -35.23 4.62 19.76
N ASN A 153 -33.97 4.45 19.37
CA ASN A 153 -33.26 3.17 19.37
C ASN A 153 -32.99 2.63 20.78
N THR A 154 -32.88 3.49 21.79
CA THR A 154 -32.66 3.11 23.20
C THR A 154 -33.93 3.26 24.05
N CYS A 155 -35.10 3.38 23.41
CA CYS A 155 -36.37 3.60 24.10
C CYS A 155 -37.01 2.29 24.56
N THR A 156 -37.15 2.15 25.88
CA THR A 156 -37.76 0.99 26.54
C THR A 156 -39.30 0.97 26.49
N LYS A 157 -39.95 2.05 26.06
CA LYS A 157 -41.42 2.11 25.94
C LYS A 157 -41.90 1.44 24.65
N LYS A 158 -42.98 0.65 24.70
CA LYS A 158 -43.60 0.02 23.51
C LYS A 158 -44.49 1.02 22.76
N THR A 159 -44.42 1.05 21.43
CA THR A 159 -45.25 1.93 20.59
C THR A 159 -46.68 1.41 20.54
N LYS A 160 -47.70 2.26 20.70
CA LYS A 160 -49.08 1.92 20.30
C LYS A 160 -49.22 2.21 18.80
N ILE A 161 -49.47 1.17 18.01
CA ILE A 161 -49.72 1.26 16.57
C ILE A 161 -51.23 1.46 16.40
N ASN A 162 -51.65 2.56 15.75
CA ASN A 162 -53.02 2.71 15.29
C ASN A 162 -53.16 2.09 13.90
N GLU A 163 -54.32 1.48 13.68
CA GLU A 163 -54.80 0.77 12.49
C GLU A 163 -54.59 1.57 11.19
N VAL A 164 -54.00 0.93 10.17
CA VAL A 164 -53.80 1.49 8.83
C VAL A 164 -54.85 0.88 7.90
N GLN A 165 -55.71 1.72 7.31
CA GLN A 165 -56.59 1.32 6.22
C GLN A 165 -55.76 1.04 4.95
N VAL A 166 -55.95 -0.15 4.39
CA VAL A 166 -55.34 -0.59 3.14
C VAL A 166 -56.03 0.12 1.97
N ILE A 167 -55.26 0.86 1.17
CA ILE A 167 -55.66 1.22 -0.20
C ILE A 167 -54.69 0.51 -1.13
N ALA A 168 -55.27 -0.26 -2.05
CA ALA A 168 -54.62 -1.20 -2.93
C ALA A 168 -54.08 -0.55 -4.21
N GLU A 169 -53.07 -1.22 -4.78
CA GLU A 169 -52.68 -1.32 -6.19
C GLU A 169 -52.05 -0.11 -6.92
N ALA A 170 -50.79 -0.31 -7.38
CA ALA A 170 -50.47 -0.38 -8.81
C ALA A 170 -49.01 -0.85 -9.04
N GLN A 171 -48.80 -1.58 -10.13
CA GLN A 171 -47.72 -2.52 -10.45
C GLN A 171 -46.32 -1.94 -10.76
N CYS A 172 -45.31 -2.81 -10.60
CA CYS A 172 -43.97 -2.70 -11.17
C CYS A 172 -43.99 -3.03 -12.68
N ASN A 173 -43.33 -2.22 -13.50
CA ASN A 173 -42.94 -2.58 -14.86
C ASN A 173 -41.50 -3.10 -14.91
N GLU A 174 -41.35 -4.30 -15.44
CA GLU A 174 -40.10 -4.86 -15.96
C GLU A 174 -39.63 -4.06 -17.18
N VAL A 175 -38.33 -3.83 -17.32
CA VAL A 175 -37.70 -3.44 -18.58
C VAL A 175 -36.68 -4.52 -18.93
N LYS A 176 -36.93 -5.19 -20.06
CA LYS A 176 -36.05 -6.19 -20.68
C LYS A 176 -34.97 -5.49 -21.50
N GLU A 177 -33.74 -6.01 -21.39
CA GLU A 177 -32.62 -5.74 -22.31
C GLU A 177 -32.95 -6.28 -23.71
N GLU A 178 -32.74 -5.47 -24.74
CA GLU A 178 -32.74 -5.91 -26.13
C GLU A 178 -31.39 -5.53 -26.76
N SER A 179 -30.68 -6.56 -27.21
CA SER A 179 -29.37 -6.50 -27.85
C SER A 179 -29.55 -6.55 -29.37
N ASP A 180 -29.26 -5.45 -30.06
CA ASP A 180 -29.21 -5.43 -31.52
C ASP A 180 -27.83 -5.90 -32.04
N LEU A 181 -27.83 -7.09 -32.64
CA LEU A 181 -26.80 -7.62 -33.52
C LEU A 181 -27.28 -7.41 -34.96
N ASP A 182 -26.80 -6.37 -35.63
CA ASP A 182 -27.04 -6.19 -37.07
C ASP A 182 -26.02 -6.98 -37.87
N SER A 183 -26.53 -7.91 -38.68
CA SER A 183 -25.80 -8.60 -39.71
C SER A 183 -26.59 -8.58 -41.03
N VAL A 184 -25.89 -8.14 -42.08
CA VAL A 184 -25.97 -8.53 -43.50
C VAL A 184 -26.98 -7.82 -44.44
N ILE A 185 -26.43 -7.55 -45.65
CA ILE A 185 -27.01 -7.46 -47.00
C ILE A 185 -27.36 -6.04 -47.48
N SER A 186 -26.47 -5.42 -48.27
CA SER A 186 -26.54 -5.51 -49.74
C SER A 186 -25.31 -4.92 -50.42
#